data_AF-A0A1I0JJ95-F1
#
_entry.id   AF-A0A1I0JJ95-F1
#
_cell.length_a   1.000
_cell.length_b   1.000
_cell.length_c   1.000
_cell.angle_alpha   90.00
_cell.angle_beta   90.00
_cell.angle_gamma   90.00
#
_symmetry.space_group_name_H-M   'P 1'
#
loop_
_entity.id
_entity.type
_entity.pdbx_description
1 polymer ?
#
loop_
_entity_poly.entity_id
_entity_poly.type
_entity_poly.pdbx_seq_one_letter_code
_entity_poly.pdbx_strand_id
1 'polypeptide(L)'
;MTITTPCELDRCTRFVSGPDGLAAIHQSGTAAALWKRTPLSGFQAWIDALPPEQLPRARIILRPEAVCDALIEITRACGTPDCPERNMLIEDASALAAIFADVMDCDYLQLRLDVIQTDACRKFHVDAVTARLICTYRGTGTQYGVSATGDDPGTVMTVPTGSPIVLRGTGWPENPPAGLLHRSPPIAGTGETRLLLVLDPVDDPQRAADTAHVH
;
A
#
# COMPACT_ATOMS: atom_id res chain seq x y z
N MET A 1 8.89 0.18 38.95
CA MET A 1 8.41 1.04 37.84
C MET A 1 9.12 0.54 36.59
N THR A 2 8.54 -0.45 35.92
CA THR A 2 9.12 -1.07 34.73
C THR A 2 8.96 -0.08 33.59
N ILE A 3 10.06 0.53 33.16
CA ILE A 3 10.08 1.31 31.93
C ILE A 3 9.92 0.27 30.82
N THR A 4 8.72 0.17 30.27
CA THR A 4 8.44 -0.70 29.12
C THR A 4 9.28 -0.18 27.97
N THR A 5 10.34 -0.89 27.60
CA THR A 5 11.10 -0.64 26.38
C THR A 5 10.10 -0.64 25.22
N PRO A 6 10.01 0.42 24.40
CA PRO A 6 9.14 0.40 23.23
C PRO A 6 9.49 -0.83 22.38
N CYS A 7 8.47 -1.54 21.90
CA CYS A 7 8.66 -2.61 20.92
C CYS A 7 9.51 -2.05 19.76
N GLU A 8 10.43 -2.82 19.21
CA GLU A 8 11.29 -2.37 18.11
C GLU A 8 10.47 -1.81 16.92
N LEU A 9 9.25 -2.35 16.73
CA LEU A 9 8.24 -1.85 15.79
C LEU A 9 7.82 -0.39 16.04
N ASP A 10 7.63 0.00 17.30
CA ASP A 10 7.22 1.37 17.68
C ASP A 10 8.36 2.38 17.46
N ARG A 11 9.60 1.90 17.32
CA ARG A 11 10.77 2.75 17.08
C ARG A 11 10.90 3.15 15.62
N CYS A 12 10.55 2.25 14.70
CA CYS A 12 10.70 2.49 13.26
C CYS A 12 9.39 2.69 12.49
N THR A 13 8.24 2.54 13.16
CA THR A 13 6.91 2.78 12.56
C THR A 13 6.27 3.99 13.22
N ARG A 14 5.92 5.00 12.43
CA ARG A 14 5.15 6.16 12.88
C ARG A 14 3.67 5.96 12.60
N PHE A 15 2.87 5.89 13.66
CA PHE A 15 1.42 5.89 13.54
C PHE A 15 0.92 7.34 13.50
N VAL A 16 0.13 7.66 12.47
CA VAL A 16 -0.37 9.02 12.24
C VAL A 16 -1.89 9.03 12.09
N SER A 17 -2.50 10.17 12.39
CA SER A 17 -3.96 10.37 12.38
C SER A 17 -4.49 11.04 11.11
N GLY A 18 -3.63 11.57 10.25
CA GLY A 18 -4.01 12.30 9.05
C GLY A 18 -3.01 12.12 7.91
N PRO A 19 -3.39 12.56 6.70
CA PRO A 19 -2.62 12.37 5.46
C PRO A 19 -1.23 13.00 5.54
N ASP A 20 -1.13 14.25 6.04
CA ASP A 20 0.14 14.98 6.19
C ASP A 20 1.16 14.24 7.07
N GLY A 21 0.67 13.37 7.97
CA GLY A 21 1.53 12.56 8.82
C GLY A 21 2.35 11.54 8.04
N LEU A 22 1.96 11.16 6.81
CA LEU A 22 2.74 10.23 5.99
C LEU A 22 4.12 10.79 5.63
N ALA A 23 4.31 12.12 5.63
CA ALA A 23 5.61 12.77 5.48
C ALA A 23 6.60 12.40 6.60
N ALA A 24 6.15 11.80 7.70
CA ALA A 24 7.02 11.24 8.73
C ALA A 24 7.99 10.18 8.17
N ILE A 25 7.72 9.61 6.98
CA ILE A 25 8.65 8.73 6.27
C ILE A 25 10.03 9.37 6.02
N HIS A 26 10.14 10.70 6.02
CA HIS A 26 11.42 11.42 5.88
C HIS A 26 12.20 11.54 7.19
N GLN A 27 11.57 11.26 8.33
CA GLN A 27 12.24 11.38 9.63
C GLN A 27 13.27 10.27 9.81
N SER A 28 14.43 10.61 10.37
CA SER A 28 15.47 9.63 10.68
C SER A 28 14.93 8.48 11.52
N GLY A 29 15.27 7.25 11.14
CA GLY A 29 14.82 6.02 11.81
C GLY A 29 13.36 5.62 11.55
N THR A 30 12.58 6.38 10.75
CA THR A 30 11.19 6.02 10.41
C THR A 30 11.15 5.19 9.12
N ALA A 31 11.15 3.87 9.27
CA ALA A 31 11.03 2.92 8.16
C ALA A 31 9.63 2.85 7.54
N ALA A 32 8.61 3.21 8.34
CA ALA A 32 7.24 3.26 7.89
C ALA A 32 6.43 4.37 8.53
N ALA A 33 5.49 4.92 7.77
CA ALA A 33 4.43 5.80 8.28
C ALA A 33 3.08 5.14 7.98
N LEU A 34 2.28 4.88 9.01
CA LEU A 34 0.99 4.21 8.92
C LEU A 34 -0.11 5.17 9.36
N TRP A 35 -0.96 5.59 8.42
CA TRP A 35 -2.13 6.40 8.72
C TRP A 35 -3.29 5.50 9.11
N LYS A 36 -3.58 5.44 10.42
CA LYS A 36 -4.71 4.65 10.94
C LYS A 36 -6.00 5.39 10.65
N ARG A 37 -6.87 4.75 9.87
CA ARG A 37 -8.22 5.24 9.61
C ARG A 37 -9.21 4.08 9.53
N THR A 38 -10.47 4.38 9.80
CA THR A 38 -11.57 3.42 9.74
C THR A 38 -12.43 3.76 8.53
N PRO A 39 -12.53 2.85 7.54
CA PRO A 39 -13.45 3.03 6.42
C PRO A 39 -14.90 3.16 6.88
N LEU A 40 -15.71 3.86 6.09
CA LEU A 40 -17.16 3.87 6.31
C LEU A 40 -17.71 2.44 6.21
N SER A 41 -18.59 2.06 7.13
CA SER A 41 -19.14 0.71 7.17
C SER A 41 -19.91 0.34 5.89
N GLY A 42 -20.62 1.30 5.30
CA GLY A 42 -21.31 1.12 4.01
C GLY A 42 -20.35 0.84 2.86
N PHE A 43 -19.23 1.56 2.79
CA PHE A 43 -18.17 1.31 1.82
C PHE A 43 -17.57 -0.08 1.98
N GLN A 44 -17.24 -0.47 3.23
CA GLN A 44 -16.64 -1.77 3.49
C GLN A 44 -17.59 -2.92 3.12
N ALA A 45 -18.86 -2.82 3.49
CA ALA A 45 -19.86 -3.82 3.13
C ALA A 45 -20.04 -3.96 1.60
N TRP A 46 -19.99 -2.84 0.87
CA TRP A 46 -20.06 -2.84 -0.58
C TRP A 46 -18.84 -3.50 -1.23
N ILE A 47 -17.62 -3.09 -0.89
CA ILE A 47 -16.40 -3.62 -1.52
C ILE A 47 -16.21 -5.11 -1.21
N ASP A 48 -16.58 -5.54 0.00
CA ASP A 48 -16.50 -6.94 0.44
C ASP A 48 -17.49 -7.84 -0.31
N ALA A 49 -18.63 -7.29 -0.75
CA ALA A 49 -19.68 -8.02 -1.47
C ALA A 49 -19.46 -8.11 -2.99
N LEU A 50 -18.56 -7.30 -3.56
CA LEU A 50 -18.31 -7.34 -5.01
C LEU A 50 -17.78 -8.71 -5.45
N PRO A 51 -18.25 -9.25 -6.59
CA PRO A 51 -17.58 -10.37 -7.25
C PRO A 51 -16.12 -10.00 -7.57
N PRO A 52 -15.15 -10.92 -7.41
CA PRO A 52 -13.74 -10.64 -7.71
C PRO A 52 -13.48 -10.10 -9.14
N GLU A 53 -14.33 -10.46 -10.09
CA GLU A 53 -14.25 -10.07 -11.50
C GLU A 53 -14.65 -8.60 -11.71
N GLN A 54 -15.42 -8.03 -10.79
CA GLN A 54 -15.83 -6.62 -10.78
C GLN A 54 -14.89 -5.74 -9.95
N LEU A 55 -13.86 -6.31 -9.33
CA LEU A 55 -12.81 -5.53 -8.67
C LEU A 55 -11.82 -5.00 -9.71
N PRO A 56 -11.43 -3.72 -9.63
CA PRO A 56 -10.49 -3.15 -10.59
C PRO A 56 -9.10 -3.78 -10.46
N ARG A 57 -8.48 -4.05 -11.61
CA ARG A 57 -7.08 -4.43 -11.74
C ARG A 57 -6.39 -3.42 -12.64
N ALA A 58 -5.22 -2.96 -12.25
CA ALA A 58 -4.45 -2.01 -13.04
C ALA A 58 -2.97 -2.11 -12.71
N ARG A 59 -2.13 -1.84 -13.71
CA ARG A 59 -0.71 -1.52 -13.51
C ARG A 59 -0.33 -0.50 -14.57
N ILE A 60 -0.26 0.76 -14.16
CA ILE A 60 -0.11 1.90 -15.07
C ILE A 60 0.86 2.91 -14.49
N ILE A 61 1.65 3.55 -15.35
CA ILE A 61 2.49 4.70 -14.99
C ILE A 61 1.79 5.94 -15.50
N LEU A 62 1.56 6.89 -14.60
CA LEU A 62 0.82 8.11 -14.87
C LEU A 62 1.17 9.21 -13.87
N ARG A 63 0.78 10.43 -14.20
CA ARG A 63 0.85 11.54 -13.26
C ARG A 63 -0.29 11.47 -12.26
N PRO A 64 -0.13 11.99 -11.03
CA PRO A 64 -1.16 11.95 -9.99
C PRO A 64 -2.51 12.54 -10.44
N GLU A 65 -2.49 13.62 -11.22
CA GLU A 65 -3.70 14.28 -11.72
C GLU A 65 -4.52 13.43 -12.69
N ALA A 66 -3.91 12.42 -13.34
CA ALA A 66 -4.58 11.54 -14.29
C ALA A 66 -5.21 10.31 -13.62
N VAL A 67 -4.97 10.08 -12.32
CA VAL A 67 -5.41 8.86 -11.62
C VAL A 67 -6.93 8.75 -11.58
N CYS A 68 -7.65 9.85 -11.33
CA CYS A 68 -9.11 9.84 -11.25
C CYS A 68 -9.74 9.35 -12.56
N ASP A 69 -9.36 9.97 -13.69
CA ASP A 69 -9.86 9.61 -15.03
C ASP A 69 -9.52 8.16 -15.39
N ALA A 70 -8.29 7.72 -15.08
CA ALA A 70 -7.88 6.34 -15.32
C ALA A 70 -8.75 5.35 -14.53
N LEU A 71 -9.02 5.62 -13.25
CA LEU A 71 -9.81 4.73 -12.40
C LEU A 71 -11.30 4.72 -12.78
N ILE A 72 -11.85 5.82 -13.29
CA ILE A 72 -13.20 5.85 -13.87
C ILE A 72 -13.28 4.85 -15.05
N GLU A 73 -12.33 4.89 -15.97
CA GLU A 73 -12.32 3.99 -17.11
C GLU A 73 -12.06 2.53 -16.71
N ILE A 74 -11.15 2.28 -15.77
CA ILE A 74 -10.85 0.93 -15.27
C ILE A 74 -12.07 0.30 -14.60
N THR A 75 -12.72 1.03 -13.68
CA THR A 75 -13.90 0.53 -12.95
C THR A 75 -15.10 0.33 -13.87
N ARG A 76 -15.28 1.18 -14.90
CA ARG A 76 -16.25 0.96 -15.96
C ARG A 76 -15.94 -0.33 -16.74
N ALA A 77 -14.68 -0.53 -17.14
CA ALA A 77 -14.26 -1.64 -17.97
C ALA A 77 -14.40 -3.01 -17.28
N CYS A 78 -14.13 -3.11 -15.97
CA CYS A 78 -14.35 -4.35 -15.22
C CYS A 78 -15.79 -4.51 -14.69
N GLY A 79 -16.68 -3.55 -14.97
CA GLY A 79 -18.08 -3.64 -14.56
C GLY A 79 -18.32 -3.42 -13.07
N THR A 80 -17.45 -2.65 -12.39
CA THR A 80 -17.73 -2.19 -11.03
C THR A 80 -19.01 -1.33 -11.05
N PRO A 81 -20.01 -1.61 -10.19
CA PRO A 81 -21.30 -0.92 -10.20
C PRO A 81 -21.16 0.60 -10.12
N ASP A 82 -21.97 1.32 -10.92
CA ASP A 82 -22.04 2.78 -10.87
C ASP A 82 -22.85 3.24 -9.65
N CYS A 83 -22.15 3.47 -8.55
CA CYS A 83 -22.75 3.85 -7.28
C CYS A 83 -21.81 4.78 -6.48
N PRO A 84 -22.33 5.45 -5.42
CA PRO A 84 -21.52 6.34 -4.59
C PRO A 84 -20.26 5.68 -4.03
N GLU A 85 -20.30 4.40 -3.67
CA GLU A 85 -19.16 3.68 -3.12
C GLU A 85 -18.05 3.44 -4.15
N ARG A 86 -18.39 3.30 -5.44
CA ARG A 86 -17.39 3.30 -6.52
C ARG A 86 -16.68 4.64 -6.59
N ASN A 87 -17.42 5.74 -6.48
CA ASN A 87 -16.81 7.08 -6.47
C ASN A 87 -15.92 7.25 -5.23
N MET A 88 -16.33 6.76 -4.06
CA MET A 88 -15.48 6.76 -2.85
C MET A 88 -14.16 6.01 -3.06
N LEU A 89 -14.17 4.84 -3.73
CA LEU A 89 -12.95 4.10 -4.05
C LEU A 89 -12.01 4.91 -4.96
N ILE A 90 -12.57 5.52 -6.01
CA ILE A 90 -11.84 6.32 -6.99
C ILE A 90 -11.24 7.56 -6.33
N GLU A 91 -12.04 8.30 -5.56
CA GLU A 91 -11.65 9.50 -4.86
C GLU A 91 -10.55 9.21 -3.83
N ASP A 92 -10.71 8.14 -3.03
CA ASP A 92 -9.71 7.78 -2.02
C ASP A 92 -8.38 7.35 -2.67
N ALA A 93 -8.42 6.50 -3.69
CA ALA A 93 -7.22 6.08 -4.40
C ALA A 93 -6.51 7.25 -5.10
N SER A 94 -7.27 8.19 -5.67
CA SER A 94 -6.73 9.41 -6.29
C SER A 94 -6.12 10.35 -5.25
N ALA A 95 -6.77 10.52 -4.09
CA ALA A 95 -6.23 11.32 -3.00
C ALA A 95 -4.92 10.71 -2.46
N LEU A 96 -4.88 9.38 -2.24
CA LEU A 96 -3.66 8.70 -1.83
C LEU A 96 -2.53 8.83 -2.86
N ALA A 97 -2.85 8.82 -4.16
CA ALA A 97 -1.87 9.06 -5.21
C ALA A 97 -1.30 10.48 -5.14
N ALA A 98 -2.14 11.50 -5.01
CA ALA A 98 -1.70 12.88 -4.87
C ALA A 98 -0.86 13.10 -3.60
N ILE A 99 -1.32 12.59 -2.45
CA ILE A 99 -0.58 12.67 -1.18
C ILE A 99 0.78 11.98 -1.29
N PHE A 100 0.82 10.78 -1.87
CA PHE A 100 2.06 10.03 -1.97
C PHE A 100 3.05 10.69 -2.94
N ALA A 101 2.57 11.26 -4.05
CA ALA A 101 3.41 12.01 -4.97
C ALA A 101 4.03 13.25 -4.32
N ASP A 102 3.26 13.98 -3.52
CA ASP A 102 3.74 15.12 -2.73
C ASP A 102 4.76 14.68 -1.67
N VAL A 103 4.44 13.63 -0.91
CA VAL A 103 5.37 13.05 0.07
C VAL A 103 6.68 12.61 -0.58
N MET A 104 6.64 12.05 -1.78
CA MET A 104 7.83 11.53 -2.47
C MET A 104 8.50 12.54 -3.41
N ASP A 105 7.94 13.74 -3.57
CA ASP A 105 8.38 14.75 -4.55
C ASP A 105 8.58 14.16 -5.96
N CYS A 106 7.53 13.54 -6.52
CA CYS A 106 7.61 12.86 -7.81
C CYS A 106 6.49 13.24 -8.79
N ASP A 107 6.86 13.38 -10.07
CA ASP A 107 5.95 13.75 -11.16
C ASP A 107 5.12 12.57 -11.69
N TYR A 108 5.65 11.35 -11.55
CA TYR A 108 5.03 10.12 -12.05
C TYR A 108 5.00 9.06 -10.96
N LEU A 109 3.92 8.28 -10.99
CA LEU A 109 3.69 7.16 -10.10
C LEU A 109 3.43 5.90 -10.94
N GLN A 110 3.87 4.75 -10.46
CA GLN A 110 3.31 3.48 -10.89
C GLN A 110 2.14 3.13 -9.95
N LEU A 111 0.92 3.25 -10.46
CA LEU A 111 -0.28 2.78 -9.78
C LEU A 111 -0.51 1.32 -10.10
N ARG A 112 -0.70 0.51 -9.05
CA ARG A 112 -1.15 -0.86 -9.15
C ARG A 112 -2.39 -1.08 -8.30
N LEU A 113 -3.45 -1.57 -8.93
CA LEU A 113 -4.57 -2.22 -8.26
C LEU A 113 -4.47 -3.71 -8.54
N ASP A 114 -4.43 -4.52 -7.49
CA ASP A 114 -4.30 -5.97 -7.61
C ASP A 114 -5.35 -6.70 -6.77
N VAL A 115 -5.84 -7.80 -7.33
CA VAL A 115 -6.86 -8.66 -6.73
C VAL A 115 -6.21 -10.02 -6.48
N ILE A 116 -5.96 -10.30 -5.20
CA ILE A 116 -5.16 -11.43 -4.74
C ILE A 116 -6.05 -12.46 -4.06
N GLN A 117 -5.95 -13.72 -4.50
CA GLN A 117 -6.65 -14.88 -3.94
C GLN A 117 -5.68 -16.03 -3.60
N THR A 118 -4.37 -15.78 -3.70
CA THR A 118 -3.30 -16.77 -3.55
C THR A 118 -2.17 -16.23 -2.65
N ASP A 119 -1.20 -17.07 -2.31
CA ASP A 119 -0.06 -16.71 -1.46
C ASP A 119 1.10 -16.00 -2.21
N ALA A 120 0.77 -15.15 -3.17
CA ALA A 120 1.77 -14.30 -3.81
C ALA A 120 2.41 -13.36 -2.77
N CYS A 121 3.74 -13.21 -2.81
CA CYS A 121 4.50 -12.35 -1.90
C CYS A 121 4.37 -12.70 -0.39
N ARG A 122 4.20 -13.98 -0.05
CA ARG A 122 4.09 -14.46 1.36
C ARG A 122 5.38 -14.40 2.19
N LYS A 123 6.53 -14.20 1.55
CA LYS A 123 7.83 -14.11 2.25
C LYS A 123 8.05 -12.67 2.71
N PHE A 124 8.57 -12.49 3.91
CA PHE A 124 8.97 -11.18 4.38
C PHE A 124 10.10 -10.62 3.51
N HIS A 125 9.95 -9.38 3.08
CA HIS A 125 10.90 -8.70 2.20
C HIS A 125 10.86 -7.18 2.36
N VAL A 126 11.85 -6.53 1.75
CA VAL A 126 11.87 -5.10 1.46
C VAL A 126 11.84 -4.96 -0.06
N ASP A 127 10.99 -4.09 -0.58
CA ASP A 127 10.90 -3.88 -2.02
C ASP A 127 12.11 -3.13 -2.58
N ALA A 128 12.46 -3.44 -3.83
CA ALA A 128 13.51 -2.75 -4.58
C ALA A 128 13.00 -1.43 -5.20
N VAL A 129 12.49 -0.53 -4.36
CA VAL A 129 12.01 0.83 -4.71
C VAL A 129 12.56 1.83 -3.69
N THR A 130 12.38 3.14 -3.93
CA THR A 130 12.71 4.18 -2.93
C THR A 130 11.75 4.09 -1.73
N ALA A 131 10.45 4.15 -2.00
CA ALA A 131 9.40 3.92 -1.03
C ALA A 131 8.15 3.38 -1.75
N ARG A 132 7.22 2.81 -1.00
CA ARG A 132 5.96 2.27 -1.50
C ARG A 132 4.82 2.63 -0.58
N LEU A 133 3.72 3.15 -1.12
CA LEU A 133 2.45 3.18 -0.41
C LEU A 133 1.67 1.90 -0.69
N ILE A 134 1.10 1.29 0.36
CA ILE A 134 0.15 0.18 0.26
C ILE A 134 -1.12 0.50 1.04
N CYS A 135 -2.28 0.32 0.41
CA CYS A 135 -3.58 0.37 1.07
C CYS A 135 -4.40 -0.86 0.66
N THR A 136 -4.85 -1.66 1.61
CA THR A 136 -5.75 -2.80 1.34
C THR A 136 -7.19 -2.36 1.53
N TYR A 137 -7.99 -2.30 0.46
CA TYR A 137 -9.41 -1.90 0.52
C TYR A 137 -10.34 -3.05 0.89
N ARG A 138 -9.98 -4.27 0.51
CA ARG A 138 -10.77 -5.49 0.79
C ARG A 138 -9.84 -6.56 1.33
N GLY A 139 -10.31 -7.29 2.35
CA GLY A 139 -9.57 -8.39 2.98
C GLY A 139 -8.49 -7.91 3.94
N THR A 140 -7.69 -8.88 4.40
CA THR A 140 -6.62 -8.75 5.39
C THR A 140 -5.51 -7.83 4.88
N GLY A 141 -5.12 -6.84 5.68
CA GLY A 141 -4.07 -5.91 5.30
C GLY A 141 -2.68 -6.55 5.22
N THR A 142 -1.75 -5.79 4.63
CA THR A 142 -0.32 -6.15 4.60
C THR A 142 0.21 -6.43 6.00
N GLN A 143 1.04 -7.46 6.12
CA GLN A 143 1.72 -7.79 7.36
C GLN A 143 3.12 -7.18 7.37
N TYR A 144 3.58 -6.73 8.53
CA TYR A 144 4.91 -6.14 8.72
C TYR A 144 5.51 -6.53 10.06
N GLY A 145 6.83 -6.49 10.14
CA GLY A 145 7.60 -6.90 11.32
C GLY A 145 9.04 -6.42 11.22
N VAL A 146 9.73 -6.27 12.34
CA VAL A 146 11.15 -5.93 12.37
C VAL A 146 11.98 -7.20 12.47
N SER A 147 13.06 -7.28 11.69
CA SER A 147 14.04 -8.35 11.74
C SER A 147 15.45 -7.79 11.78
N ALA A 148 16.24 -8.21 12.77
CA ALA A 148 17.63 -7.78 12.93
C ALA A 148 18.61 -8.53 12.00
N THR A 149 18.25 -9.75 11.57
CA THR A 149 19.12 -10.67 10.81
C THR A 149 18.61 -10.97 9.41
N GLY A 150 17.40 -10.50 9.05
CA GLY A 150 16.75 -10.78 7.76
C GLY A 150 15.89 -12.05 7.76
N ASP A 151 15.80 -12.76 8.89
CA ASP A 151 14.86 -13.86 9.09
C ASP A 151 13.41 -13.36 9.26
N ASP A 152 12.45 -14.27 9.30
CA ASP A 152 11.04 -13.94 9.60
C ASP A 152 10.93 -13.20 10.95
N PRO A 153 10.22 -12.06 11.03
CA PRO A 153 10.04 -11.31 12.26
C PRO A 153 9.39 -12.13 13.38
N GLY A 154 9.93 -12.05 14.59
CA GLY A 154 9.33 -12.69 15.77
C GLY A 154 8.00 -12.07 16.21
N THR A 155 7.74 -10.82 15.82
CA THR A 155 6.45 -10.13 16.02
C THR A 155 5.95 -9.61 14.69
N VAL A 156 4.73 -10.02 14.33
CA VAL A 156 4.08 -9.64 13.07
C VAL A 156 2.82 -8.82 13.39
N MET A 157 2.75 -7.64 12.78
CA MET A 157 1.61 -6.75 12.84
C MET A 157 0.87 -6.77 11.51
N THR A 158 -0.45 -6.56 11.54
CA THR A 158 -1.27 -6.43 10.34
C THR A 158 -1.75 -4.99 10.22
N VAL A 159 -1.57 -4.38 9.05
CA VAL A 159 -2.14 -3.06 8.75
C VAL A 159 -3.67 -3.19 8.72
N PRO A 160 -4.43 -2.32 9.41
CA PRO A 160 -5.89 -2.35 9.33
C PRO A 160 -6.38 -2.11 7.89
N THR A 161 -7.44 -2.81 7.49
CA THR A 161 -8.09 -2.60 6.19
C THR A 161 -8.49 -1.13 6.03
N GLY A 162 -8.20 -0.58 4.86
CA GLY A 162 -8.37 0.82 4.49
C GLY A 162 -7.33 1.78 5.04
N SER A 163 -6.40 1.35 5.92
CA SER A 163 -5.31 2.21 6.40
C SER A 163 -4.11 2.14 5.45
N PRO A 164 -3.67 3.27 4.86
CA PRO A 164 -2.47 3.29 4.03
C PRO A 164 -1.22 3.27 4.90
N ILE A 165 -0.22 2.53 4.44
CA ILE A 165 1.15 2.50 4.99
C ILE A 165 2.13 2.91 3.90
N VAL A 166 3.04 3.83 4.21
CA VAL A 166 4.22 4.11 3.39
C VAL A 166 5.39 3.36 4.00
N LEU A 167 6.11 2.60 3.18
CA LEU A 167 7.24 1.75 3.54
C LEU A 167 8.48 2.21 2.77
N ARG A 168 9.63 2.35 3.44
CA ARG A 168 10.91 2.52 2.74
C ARG A 168 11.31 1.23 2.04
N GLY A 169 11.79 1.34 0.81
CA GLY A 169 12.40 0.23 0.08
C GLY A 169 13.93 0.26 0.17
N THR A 170 14.59 -0.68 -0.50
CA THR A 170 16.06 -0.79 -0.49
C THR A 170 16.76 0.36 -1.21
N GLY A 171 16.03 1.14 -2.02
CA GLY A 171 16.52 2.36 -2.66
C GLY A 171 16.56 3.57 -1.73
N TRP A 172 15.95 3.51 -0.54
CA TRP A 172 15.99 4.60 0.41
C TRP A 172 17.42 4.78 0.98
N PRO A 173 17.98 6.00 1.00
CA PRO A 173 19.33 6.24 1.52
C PRO A 173 19.34 6.20 3.05
N GLU A 174 19.47 5.01 3.63
CA GLU A 174 19.58 4.78 5.08
C GLU A 174 20.70 3.79 5.40
N ASN A 175 21.48 4.09 6.44
CA ASN A 175 22.54 3.22 6.94
C ASN A 175 22.67 3.35 8.47
N PRO A 176 22.52 2.26 9.25
CA PRO A 176 22.12 0.91 8.82
C PRO A 176 20.63 0.86 8.44
N PRO A 177 20.19 -0.10 7.61
CA PRO A 177 18.77 -0.29 7.30
C PRO A 177 17.95 -0.53 8.57
N ALA A 178 16.74 0.01 8.62
CA ALA A 178 15.87 -0.11 9.79
C ALA A 178 15.32 -1.53 10.05
N GLY A 179 15.52 -2.48 9.12
CA GLY A 179 15.14 -3.89 9.28
C GLY A 179 13.63 -4.17 9.24
N LEU A 180 12.82 -3.19 8.81
CA LEU A 180 11.38 -3.37 8.66
C LEU A 180 11.07 -4.18 7.39
N LEU A 181 10.51 -5.36 7.58
CA LEU A 181 10.07 -6.26 6.51
C LEU A 181 8.55 -6.23 6.39
N HIS A 182 8.04 -6.50 5.20
CA HIS A 182 6.62 -6.67 4.97
C HIS A 182 6.32 -7.87 4.06
N ARG A 183 5.06 -8.33 4.07
CA ARG A 183 4.55 -9.39 3.22
C ARG A 183 3.05 -9.28 2.99
N SER A 184 2.56 -9.96 1.96
CA SER A 184 1.15 -10.34 1.92
C SER A 184 0.86 -11.44 2.97
N PRO A 185 -0.25 -11.36 3.73
CA PRO A 185 -0.69 -12.46 4.57
C PRO A 185 -0.92 -13.73 3.74
N PRO A 186 -0.65 -14.92 4.31
CA PRO A 186 -0.98 -16.19 3.66
C PRO A 186 -2.51 -16.39 3.71
N ILE A 187 -3.15 -16.37 2.54
CA ILE A 187 -4.61 -16.45 2.39
C ILE A 187 -5.06 -17.60 1.47
N ALA A 188 -4.13 -18.36 0.87
CA ALA A 188 -4.48 -19.48 0.03
C ALA A 188 -5.31 -20.51 0.80
N GLY A 189 -6.43 -20.92 0.22
CA GLY A 189 -7.35 -21.89 0.84
C GLY A 189 -8.31 -21.31 1.87
N THR A 190 -8.25 -20.00 2.20
CA THR A 190 -9.23 -19.37 3.10
C THR A 190 -10.51 -18.92 2.39
N GLY A 191 -10.48 -18.83 1.06
CA GLY A 191 -11.56 -18.24 0.24
C GLY A 191 -11.56 -16.71 0.24
N GLU A 192 -10.58 -16.08 0.90
CA GLU A 192 -10.46 -14.63 0.96
C GLU A 192 -10.03 -14.04 -0.39
N THR A 193 -10.62 -12.89 -0.73
CA THR A 193 -10.21 -12.07 -1.87
C THR A 193 -9.75 -10.72 -1.35
N ARG A 194 -8.53 -10.31 -1.72
CA ARG A 194 -7.95 -9.03 -1.33
C ARG A 194 -7.91 -8.07 -2.50
N LEU A 195 -8.28 -6.81 -2.28
CA LEU A 195 -8.04 -5.71 -3.22
C LEU A 195 -7.03 -4.75 -2.59
N LEU A 196 -5.91 -4.54 -3.27
CA LEU A 196 -4.84 -3.68 -2.79
C LEU A 196 -4.53 -2.59 -3.81
N LEU A 197 -4.37 -1.37 -3.31
CA LEU A 197 -3.69 -0.29 -4.00
C LEU A 197 -2.22 -0.29 -3.59
N VAL A 198 -1.34 -0.17 -4.58
CA VAL A 198 0.08 0.02 -4.42
C VAL A 198 0.54 1.19 -5.29
N LEU A 199 1.32 2.09 -4.71
CA LEU A 199 1.92 3.22 -5.42
C LEU A 199 3.43 3.22 -5.19
N ASP A 200 4.18 3.36 -6.28
CA ASP A 200 5.63 3.53 -6.28
C ASP A 200 5.99 4.83 -7.02
N PRO A 201 6.96 5.63 -6.55
CA PRO A 201 7.46 6.78 -7.30
C PRO A 201 8.22 6.31 -8.54
N VAL A 202 8.14 7.08 -9.62
CA VAL A 202 8.82 6.78 -10.89
C VAL A 202 9.67 7.97 -11.31
N ASP A 203 10.99 7.84 -11.20
CA ASP A 203 11.94 8.89 -11.61
C ASP A 203 12.06 9.01 -13.15
N ASP A 204 11.94 7.88 -13.86
CA ASP A 204 12.04 7.78 -15.31
C ASP A 204 10.91 6.91 -15.87
N PRO A 205 9.84 7.54 -16.43
CA PRO A 205 8.68 6.81 -16.92
C PRO A 205 8.96 5.98 -18.18
N GLN A 206 9.95 6.35 -19.01
CA GLN A 206 10.29 5.58 -20.22
C GLN A 206 10.94 4.25 -19.83
N ARG A 207 11.92 4.30 -18.92
CA ARG A 207 12.59 3.09 -18.41
C ARG A 207 11.65 2.18 -17.62
N ALA A 208 10.71 2.77 -16.86
CA ALA A 208 9.75 2.00 -16.07
C ALA A 208 8.70 1.29 -16.94
N ALA A 209 8.26 1.89 -18.05
CA ALA A 209 7.34 1.26 -19.00
C ALA A 209 7.96 0.00 -19.65
N ASP A 210 9.24 0.04 -20.01
CA ASP A 210 9.97 -1.10 -20.59
C ASP A 210 10.07 -2.29 -19.62
N THR A 211 10.15 -2.01 -18.32
CA THR A 211 10.22 -3.04 -17.27
C THR A 211 8.84 -3.66 -16.96
N ALA A 212 7.76 -2.91 -17.20
CA ALA A 212 6.39 -3.36 -16.96
C ALA A 212 5.89 -4.40 -17.99
N HIS A 213 6.53 -4.51 -19.16
CA HIS A 213 6.16 -5.43 -20.24
C HIS A 213 6.83 -6.82 -20.14
N VAL A 214 7.63 -7.06 -19.10
CA VAL A 214 8.46 -8.28 -18.96
C VAL A 214 7.85 -9.31 -17.99
N HIS A 215 6.65 -9.10 -17.45
CA HIS A 215 6.01 -10.00 -16.49
C HIS A 215 4.55 -10.31 -16.80
#